data_AF-A0A8J2FBQ9-F1
#
_entry.id   AF-A0A8J2FBQ9-F1
#
_cell.length_a   1.000
_cell.length_b   1.000
_cell.length_c   1.000
_cell.angle_alpha   90.00
_cell.angle_beta   90.00
_cell.angle_gamma   90.00
#
_symmetry.space_group_name_H-M   'P 1'
#
loop_
_entity.id
_entity.type
_entity.pdbx_description
1 polymer ?
#
loop_
_entity_poly.entity_id
_entity_poly.type
_entity_poly.pdbx_seq_one_letter_code
_entity_poly.pdbx_strand_id
1 'polypeptide(L)'
;MFSSAFASEPMLEVRVDEMKGPRLEAATLFCGRLNLTQGVLFITGSHLVFMVSFIVAMSSQHKMRFAGMDIGVQTQLIYGTWFLFGIIIAIGGGVGVLYRIELQLRRYAYYLGLTSLTLALHLFGAVASGELCRANLSPYLRNLTESIMCGTTNTFALFWIVVFLLLTFYCAYIVWSAAEEVHVAFFPELEQHLRRLEAERKKGLAALAAQKGDATLKKKFATKEMSDEAEFQRKMARLQGITDFEQIAKVIDEEEDLEDIPDEDAVTIARLVGEDQTMQV
;
A
#
# COMPACT_ATOMS: atom_id res chain seq x y z
N MET A 1 21.87 21.41 9.20
CA MET A 1 22.72 20.41 9.87
C MET A 1 22.04 19.04 10.02
N PHE A 2 21.10 18.67 9.14
CA PHE A 2 20.38 17.37 9.18
C PHE A 2 20.28 16.75 7.77
N SER A 3 21.32 16.91 6.92
CA SER A 3 21.17 16.70 5.46
C SER A 3 22.12 15.66 4.83
N SER A 4 22.87 14.86 5.59
CA SER A 4 23.90 14.01 4.96
C SER A 4 24.09 12.62 5.59
N ALA A 5 23.10 12.09 6.31
CA ALA A 5 23.19 10.77 6.94
C ALA A 5 22.05 9.80 6.55
N PHE A 6 21.43 10.00 5.39
CA PHE A 6 20.68 8.94 4.71
C PHE A 6 21.62 8.28 3.70
N ALA A 7 22.66 7.63 4.22
CA ALA A 7 23.40 6.65 3.43
C ALA A 7 22.39 5.55 3.08
N SER A 8 22.19 5.37 1.78
CA SER A 8 21.43 4.28 1.19
C SER A 8 22.09 2.96 1.57
N GLU A 9 21.75 2.42 2.73
CA GLU A 9 21.97 1.00 2.98
C GLU A 9 21.23 0.20 1.90
N PRO A 10 21.84 -0.86 1.34
CA PRO A 10 21.15 -1.72 0.41
C PRO A 10 19.87 -2.21 1.09
N MET A 11 18.72 -1.86 0.49
CA MET A 11 17.41 -2.33 0.92
C MET A 11 17.54 -3.83 1.12
N LEU A 12 17.55 -4.21 2.40
CA LEU A 12 17.41 -5.59 2.82
C LEU A 12 16.07 -6.01 2.24
N GLU A 13 16.13 -6.74 1.13
CA GLU A 13 15.01 -7.38 0.47
C GLU A 13 14.49 -8.41 1.48
N VAL A 14 13.67 -7.93 2.41
CA VAL A 14 12.95 -8.77 3.33
C VAL A 14 12.00 -9.55 2.44
N ARG A 15 12.45 -10.74 2.06
CA ARG A 15 11.70 -11.75 1.33
C ARG A 15 10.49 -12.12 2.21
N VAL A 16 9.37 -11.40 2.04
CA VAL A 16 8.07 -11.66 2.71
C VAL A 16 7.38 -12.86 2.05
N ASP A 17 8.14 -13.86 1.62
CA ASP A 17 7.61 -15.00 0.91
C ASP A 17 7.12 -16.05 1.91
N GLU A 18 5.85 -16.40 1.75
CA GLU A 18 5.18 -17.59 2.27
C GLU A 18 4.78 -17.66 3.75
N MET A 19 4.17 -16.61 4.28
CA MET A 19 3.03 -16.84 5.17
C MET A 19 1.76 -16.92 4.34
N LYS A 20 1.43 -18.14 3.89
CA LYS A 20 0.19 -18.51 3.18
C LYS A 20 -1.02 -18.48 4.13
N GLY A 21 -1.22 -17.36 4.80
CA GLY A 21 -2.44 -17.05 5.53
C GLY A 21 -3.56 -16.62 4.57
N PRO A 22 -4.81 -16.50 5.05
CA PRO A 22 -5.88 -15.89 4.28
C PRO A 22 -5.44 -14.49 3.83
N ARG A 23 -5.15 -14.32 2.54
CA ARG A 23 -4.76 -13.03 1.95
C ARG A 23 -6.00 -12.15 1.92
N LEU A 24 -5.98 -11.10 2.74
CA LEU A 24 -6.97 -10.04 2.61
C LEU A 24 -6.81 -9.41 1.23
N GLU A 25 -7.88 -9.40 0.44
CA GLU A 25 -7.89 -8.74 -0.85
C GLU A 25 -7.68 -7.23 -0.65
N ALA A 26 -6.78 -6.64 -1.41
CA ALA A 26 -6.51 -5.21 -1.32
C ALA A 26 -7.70 -4.42 -1.86
N ALA A 27 -8.13 -3.39 -1.13
CA ALA A 27 -9.20 -2.53 -1.58
C ALA A 27 -8.76 -1.68 -2.78
N THR A 28 -9.53 -1.70 -3.87
CA THR A 28 -9.26 -0.89 -5.08
C THR A 28 -9.77 0.55 -4.96
N LEU A 29 -10.70 0.82 -4.04
CA LEU A 29 -11.39 2.11 -3.91
C LEU A 29 -11.57 2.50 -2.44
N PHE A 30 -11.42 3.81 -2.15
CA PHE A 30 -11.75 4.39 -0.85
C PHE A 30 -13.22 4.81 -0.82
N CYS A 31 -13.98 4.33 0.17
CA CYS A 31 -15.42 4.55 0.31
C CYS A 31 -16.25 4.27 -0.98
N GLY A 32 -15.77 3.38 -1.85
CA GLY A 32 -16.44 2.98 -3.10
C GLY A 32 -16.46 4.03 -4.21
N ARG A 33 -15.83 5.21 -4.05
CA ARG A 33 -15.83 6.27 -5.06
C ARG A 33 -14.50 7.00 -5.24
N LEU A 34 -13.69 7.10 -4.19
CA LEU A 34 -12.46 7.88 -4.21
C LEU A 34 -11.27 7.00 -4.57
N ASN A 35 -10.31 7.58 -5.28
CA ASN A 35 -9.04 6.91 -5.55
C ASN A 35 -8.32 6.61 -4.24
N LEU A 36 -7.63 5.49 -4.18
CA LEU A 36 -6.94 5.03 -2.96
C LEU A 36 -5.89 6.05 -2.48
N THR A 37 -5.16 6.68 -3.40
CA THR A 37 -4.23 7.78 -3.13
C THR A 37 -4.89 8.96 -2.41
N GLN A 38 -6.07 9.38 -2.86
CA GLN A 38 -6.81 10.48 -2.23
C GLN A 38 -7.29 10.09 -0.83
N GLY A 39 -7.71 8.84 -0.65
CA GLY A 39 -8.07 8.30 0.66
C GLY A 39 -6.90 8.36 1.66
N VAL A 40 -5.71 7.90 1.26
CA VAL A 40 -4.51 7.95 2.12
C VAL A 40 -4.10 9.40 2.44
N LEU A 41 -4.20 10.32 1.49
CA LEU A 41 -3.93 11.75 1.73
C LEU A 41 -4.93 12.35 2.72
N PHE A 42 -6.21 12.00 2.62
CA PHE A 42 -7.23 12.45 3.58
C PHE A 42 -7.00 11.86 4.98
N ILE A 43 -6.64 10.57 5.06
CA ILE A 43 -6.33 9.89 6.32
C ILE A 43 -5.09 10.51 6.98
N THR A 44 -4.01 10.70 6.23
CA THR A 44 -2.78 11.34 6.76
C THR A 44 -3.03 12.78 7.19
N GLY A 45 -3.73 13.58 6.39
CA GLY A 45 -4.07 14.97 6.73
C GLY A 45 -4.94 15.09 7.98
N SER A 46 -6.03 14.31 8.08
CA SER A 46 -6.91 14.31 9.25
C SER A 46 -6.19 13.83 10.51
N HIS A 47 -5.34 12.81 10.39
CA HIS A 47 -4.54 12.30 11.49
C HIS A 47 -3.52 13.31 11.99
N LEU A 48 -2.84 14.03 11.08
CA LEU A 48 -1.92 15.11 11.45
C LEU A 48 -2.63 16.24 12.21
N VAL A 49 -3.78 16.68 11.73
CA VAL A 49 -4.60 17.70 12.43
C VAL A 49 -4.98 17.22 13.82
N PHE A 50 -5.40 15.97 13.96
CA PHE A 50 -5.73 15.38 15.25
C PHE A 50 -4.52 15.35 16.21
N MET A 51 -3.36 14.89 15.74
CA MET A 51 -2.12 14.84 16.54
C MET A 51 -1.69 16.21 17.04
N VAL A 52 -1.67 17.21 16.15
CA VAL A 52 -1.31 18.58 16.50
C VAL A 52 -2.29 19.15 17.52
N SER A 53 -3.59 18.95 17.30
CA SER A 53 -4.63 19.39 18.24
C SER A 53 -4.46 18.75 19.62
N PHE A 54 -4.13 17.45 19.64
CA PHE A 54 -3.91 16.72 20.89
C PHE A 54 -2.69 17.27 21.64
N ILE A 55 -1.55 17.45 20.96
CA ILE A 55 -0.32 17.99 21.55
C ILE A 55 -0.57 19.39 22.12
N VAL A 56 -1.27 20.26 21.39
CA VAL A 56 -1.61 21.62 21.85
C VAL A 56 -2.50 21.61 23.09
N ALA A 57 -3.37 20.61 23.23
CA ALA A 57 -4.21 20.49 24.42
C ALA A 57 -3.40 20.11 25.67
N MET A 58 -2.26 19.40 25.54
CA MET A 58 -1.52 18.83 26.67
C MET A 58 -0.87 19.89 27.56
N SER A 59 -0.90 19.66 28.88
CA SER A 59 -0.21 20.53 29.86
C SER A 59 0.89 19.75 30.57
N SER A 60 2.11 20.28 30.57
CA SER A 60 3.23 19.67 31.31
C SER A 60 3.20 19.96 32.81
N GLN A 61 2.39 20.91 33.26
CA GLN A 61 2.41 21.40 34.65
C GLN A 61 1.24 20.87 35.49
N HIS A 62 0.09 20.62 34.86
CA HIS A 62 -1.13 20.28 35.58
C HIS A 62 -1.71 18.94 35.10
N LYS A 63 -2.31 18.20 36.04
CA LYS A 63 -3.13 17.03 35.69
C LYS A 63 -4.27 17.52 34.82
N MET A 64 -4.42 16.93 33.64
CA MET A 64 -5.51 17.24 32.74
C MET A 64 -6.69 16.37 33.09
N ARG A 65 -7.85 17.00 33.27
CA ARG A 65 -9.11 16.30 33.47
C ARG A 65 -9.79 16.13 32.12
N PHE A 66 -9.62 14.98 31.49
CA PHE A 66 -10.18 14.66 30.17
C PHE A 66 -11.28 13.63 30.31
N ALA A 67 -12.49 13.93 29.83
CA ALA A 67 -13.68 13.10 30.04
C ALA A 67 -13.91 12.72 31.52
N GLY A 68 -13.47 13.61 32.42
CA GLY A 68 -13.47 13.47 33.88
C GLY A 68 -12.57 12.39 34.47
N MET A 69 -11.67 11.80 33.67
CA MET A 69 -10.50 11.07 34.15
C MET A 69 -9.34 12.05 34.37
N ASP A 70 -8.63 11.91 35.49
CA ASP A 70 -7.43 12.70 35.76
C ASP A 70 -6.22 12.01 35.14
N ILE A 71 -5.80 12.49 33.97
CA ILE A 71 -4.62 11.96 33.28
C ILE A 71 -3.37 12.54 33.95
N GLY A 72 -2.56 11.65 34.52
CA GLY A 72 -1.28 12.00 35.14
C GLY A 72 -0.31 12.65 34.14
N VAL A 73 0.56 13.52 34.65
CA VAL A 73 1.55 14.25 33.83
C VAL A 73 2.48 13.28 33.09
N GLN A 74 2.86 12.16 33.70
CA GLN A 74 3.72 11.16 33.07
C GLN A 74 3.06 10.52 31.84
N THR A 75 1.78 10.12 31.97
CA THR A 75 1.01 9.57 30.86
C THR A 75 0.82 10.61 29.74
N GLN A 76 0.61 11.88 30.11
CA GLN A 76 0.57 12.98 29.15
C GLN A 76 1.88 13.10 28.36
N LEU A 77 3.05 13.04 29.02
CA LEU A 77 4.34 13.10 28.33
C LEU A 77 4.57 11.89 27.40
N ILE A 78 4.15 10.70 27.80
CA ILE A 78 4.25 9.49 26.97
C ILE A 78 3.41 9.63 25.69
N TYR A 79 2.15 10.06 25.81
CA TYR A 79 1.30 10.29 24.64
C TYR A 79 1.80 11.42 23.76
N GLY A 80 2.24 12.54 24.35
CA GLY A 80 2.83 13.64 23.60
C GLY A 80 4.03 13.18 22.78
N THR A 81 4.90 12.36 23.35
CA THR A 81 6.04 11.76 22.65
C THR A 81 5.59 10.81 21.54
N TRP A 82 4.59 9.96 21.81
CA TRP A 82 4.00 9.05 20.81
C TRP A 82 3.42 9.79 19.60
N PHE A 83 2.72 10.91 19.83
CA PHE A 83 2.16 11.73 18.77
C PHE A 83 3.21 12.53 18.01
N LEU A 84 4.26 13.02 18.67
CA LEU A 84 5.40 13.65 17.99
C LEU A 84 6.09 12.70 17.02
N PHE A 85 6.33 11.45 17.44
CA PHE A 85 6.86 10.41 16.57
C PHE A 85 5.88 10.09 15.42
N GLY A 86 4.59 10.03 15.73
CA GLY A 86 3.53 9.84 14.75
C GLY A 86 3.48 10.89 13.65
N ILE A 87 3.76 12.17 13.97
CA ILE A 87 3.79 13.25 12.98
C ILE A 87 4.85 12.97 11.90
N ILE A 88 6.05 12.52 12.30
CA ILE A 88 7.13 12.20 11.35
C ILE A 88 6.71 11.03 10.44
N ILE A 89 6.13 9.97 11.01
CA ILE A 89 5.66 8.81 10.24
C ILE A 89 4.48 9.19 9.33
N ALA A 90 3.54 10.03 9.80
CA ALA A 90 2.37 10.43 9.02
C ALA A 90 2.75 11.30 7.81
N ILE A 91 3.72 12.22 7.97
CA ILE A 91 4.30 12.96 6.84
C ILE A 91 4.98 11.98 5.88
N GLY A 92 5.75 11.03 6.41
CA GLY A 92 6.37 9.96 5.62
C GLY A 92 5.36 9.12 4.83
N GLY A 93 4.21 8.80 5.41
CA GLY A 93 3.11 8.10 4.74
C GLY A 93 2.45 8.94 3.64
N GLY A 94 2.25 10.24 3.87
CA GLY A 94 1.73 11.17 2.87
C GLY A 94 2.67 11.35 1.68
N VAL A 95 3.97 11.53 1.93
CA VAL A 95 5.01 11.55 0.88
C VAL A 95 5.10 10.18 0.21
N GLY A 96 5.01 9.09 0.99
CA GLY A 96 5.06 7.72 0.51
C GLY A 96 3.97 7.41 -0.52
N VAL A 97 2.75 7.90 -0.34
CA VAL A 97 1.69 7.69 -1.33
C VAL A 97 1.90 8.52 -2.60
N LEU A 98 2.44 9.74 -2.48
CA LEU A 98 2.71 10.62 -3.61
C LEU A 98 3.84 10.10 -4.50
N TYR A 99 4.91 9.59 -3.89
CA TYR A 99 6.09 9.06 -4.59
C TYR A 99 6.04 7.54 -4.77
N ARG A 100 4.93 6.88 -4.44
CA ARG A 100 4.77 5.41 -4.52
C ARG A 100 5.90 4.65 -3.80
N ILE A 101 6.26 5.09 -2.61
CA ILE A 101 7.27 4.42 -1.76
C ILE A 101 6.56 3.47 -0.79
N GLU A 102 6.55 2.18 -1.13
CA GLU A 102 5.89 1.11 -0.37
C GLU A 102 6.33 1.06 1.10
N LEU A 103 7.64 1.13 1.35
CA LEU A 103 8.20 0.98 2.70
C LEU A 103 7.63 2.02 3.68
N GLN A 104 7.41 3.25 3.22
CA GLN A 104 6.85 4.31 4.05
C GLN A 104 5.36 4.08 4.34
N LEU A 105 4.60 3.58 3.35
CA LEU A 105 3.19 3.22 3.53
C LEU A 105 3.01 2.07 4.50
N ARG A 106 3.81 0.99 4.39
CA ARG A 106 3.76 -0.14 5.34
C ARG A 106 4.07 0.31 6.77
N ARG A 107 5.12 1.11 6.96
CA ARG A 107 5.48 1.68 8.28
C ARG A 107 4.34 2.51 8.86
N TYR A 108 3.70 3.34 8.04
CA TYR A 108 2.56 4.14 8.47
C TYR A 108 1.32 3.30 8.82
N ALA A 109 1.03 2.25 8.04
CA ALA A 109 -0.05 1.30 8.35
C ALA A 109 0.17 0.59 9.70
N TYR A 110 1.39 0.12 9.97
CA TYR A 110 1.73 -0.49 11.26
C TYR A 110 1.61 0.50 12.42
N TYR A 111 2.05 1.75 12.23
CA TYR A 111 1.89 2.80 13.22
C TYR A 111 0.41 3.08 13.55
N LEU A 112 -0.46 3.16 12.53
CA LEU A 112 -1.91 3.32 12.71
C LEU A 112 -2.53 2.12 13.45
N GLY A 113 -2.12 0.90 13.09
CA GLY A 113 -2.58 -0.32 13.77
C GLY A 113 -2.18 -0.35 15.24
N LEU A 114 -0.93 -0.04 15.55
CA LEU A 114 -0.41 -0.01 16.93
C LEU A 114 -1.05 1.11 17.77
N THR A 115 -1.29 2.28 17.16
CA THR A 115 -2.02 3.39 17.80
C THR A 115 -3.47 2.99 18.08
N SER A 116 -4.14 2.32 17.15
CA SER A 116 -5.52 1.83 17.32
C SER A 116 -5.59 0.79 18.44
N LEU A 117 -4.64 -0.14 18.51
CA LEU A 117 -4.58 -1.14 19.57
C LEU A 117 -4.32 -0.49 20.94
N THR A 118 -3.39 0.45 21.01
CA THR A 118 -3.09 1.19 22.24
C THR A 118 -4.31 1.97 22.72
N LEU A 119 -5.03 2.62 21.80
CA LEU A 119 -6.28 3.32 22.09
C LEU A 119 -7.36 2.35 22.60
N ALA A 120 -7.53 1.19 21.96
CA ALA A 120 -8.48 0.17 22.39
C ALA A 120 -8.21 -0.30 23.83
N LEU A 121 -6.94 -0.58 24.17
CA LEU A 121 -6.56 -1.04 25.50
C LEU A 121 -6.84 0.02 26.57
N HIS A 122 -6.52 1.29 26.30
CA HIS A 122 -6.80 2.37 27.23
C HIS A 122 -8.30 2.63 27.40
N LEU A 123 -9.07 2.59 26.32
CA LEU A 123 -10.52 2.77 26.39
C LEU A 123 -11.21 1.61 27.11
N PHE A 124 -10.75 0.38 26.86
CA PHE A 124 -11.23 -0.79 27.59
C PHE A 124 -10.94 -0.68 29.10
N GLY A 125 -9.72 -0.25 29.47
CA GLY A 125 -9.37 0.01 30.87
C GLY A 125 -10.22 1.11 31.51
N ALA A 126 -10.47 2.21 30.80
CA ALA A 126 -11.30 3.33 31.26
C ALA A 126 -12.77 2.95 31.46
N VAL A 127 -13.30 2.07 30.61
CA VAL A 127 -14.66 1.53 30.78
C VAL A 127 -14.69 0.55 31.95
N ALA A 128 -13.71 -0.34 32.04
CA ALA A 128 -13.64 -1.35 33.10
C ALA A 128 -13.50 -0.74 34.50
N SER A 129 -12.88 0.44 34.62
CA SER A 129 -12.76 1.17 35.90
C SER A 129 -14.05 1.89 36.33
N GLY A 130 -15.00 2.10 35.41
CA GLY A 130 -16.24 2.85 35.68
C GLY A 130 -16.03 4.35 35.91
N GLU A 131 -14.85 4.90 35.62
CA GLU A 131 -14.50 6.29 35.90
C GLU A 131 -15.31 7.28 35.05
N LEU A 132 -15.70 6.90 33.82
CA LEU A 132 -16.52 7.70 32.91
C LEU A 132 -17.87 8.12 33.51
N CYS A 133 -18.42 7.29 34.38
CA CYS A 133 -19.68 7.57 35.05
C CYS A 133 -19.50 8.52 36.23
N ARG A 134 -18.47 8.31 37.05
CA ARG A 134 -18.15 9.19 38.20
C ARG A 134 -17.80 10.61 37.77
N ALA A 135 -17.23 10.74 36.57
CA ALA A 135 -16.85 11.97 35.90
C ALA A 135 -18.01 12.90 35.54
N ASN A 136 -19.09 12.34 34.98
CA ASN A 136 -20.16 13.12 34.33
C ASN A 136 -21.37 13.38 35.23
N LEU A 137 -21.50 12.68 36.35
CA LEU A 137 -22.62 12.84 37.28
C LEU A 137 -22.33 13.88 38.36
N SER A 138 -23.16 14.92 38.41
CA SER A 138 -23.15 15.86 39.52
C SER A 138 -23.48 15.13 40.84
N PRO A 139 -22.91 15.57 41.98
CA PRO A 139 -23.11 14.90 43.26
C PRO A 139 -24.59 14.85 43.69
N TYR A 140 -25.43 15.76 43.19
CA TYR A 140 -26.86 15.82 43.51
C TYR A 140 -27.67 14.69 42.86
N LEU A 141 -27.33 14.27 41.64
CA LEU A 141 -28.09 13.26 40.89
C LEU A 141 -27.76 11.81 41.27
N ARG A 142 -26.72 11.58 42.10
CA ARG A 142 -26.32 10.23 42.51
C ARG A 142 -27.39 9.50 43.34
N ASN A 143 -28.17 10.22 44.13
CA ASN A 143 -29.03 9.55 45.11
C ASN A 143 -30.36 9.00 44.54
N LEU A 144 -30.74 9.36 43.32
CA LEU A 144 -32.08 9.06 42.78
C LEU A 144 -32.05 8.14 41.54
N THR A 145 -31.04 8.26 40.67
CA THR A 145 -31.02 7.57 39.37
C THR A 145 -29.63 7.13 38.92
N GLU A 146 -28.70 6.92 39.87
CA GLU A 146 -27.30 6.62 39.54
C GLU A 146 -27.16 5.39 38.64
N SER A 147 -27.84 4.28 38.93
CA SER A 147 -27.69 3.04 38.16
C SER A 147 -28.14 3.19 36.70
N ILE A 148 -29.26 3.86 36.45
CA ILE A 148 -29.83 4.02 35.10
C ILE A 148 -28.99 5.00 34.26
N MET A 149 -28.70 6.18 34.80
CA MET A 149 -27.93 7.20 34.05
C MET A 149 -26.49 6.77 33.79
N CYS A 150 -25.87 6.08 34.74
CA CYS A 150 -24.53 5.52 34.60
C CYS A 150 -24.49 4.44 33.51
N GLY A 151 -25.47 3.52 33.51
CA GLY A 151 -25.60 2.48 32.49
C GLY A 151 -25.74 3.08 31.09
N THR A 152 -26.69 3.99 30.90
CA THR A 152 -26.92 4.63 29.59
C THR A 152 -25.71 5.41 29.09
N THR A 153 -25.07 6.20 29.95
CA THR A 153 -23.89 7.00 29.57
C THR A 153 -22.71 6.11 29.20
N ASN A 154 -22.49 5.03 29.96
CA ASN A 154 -21.41 4.08 29.68
C ASN A 154 -21.65 3.32 28.37
N THR A 155 -22.87 2.83 28.12
CA THR A 155 -23.22 2.16 26.86
C THR A 155 -23.08 3.10 25.66
N PHE A 156 -23.50 4.37 25.80
CA PHE A 156 -23.34 5.36 24.74
C PHE A 156 -21.88 5.67 24.46
N ALA A 157 -21.06 5.88 25.49
CA ALA A 157 -19.62 6.09 25.33
C ALA A 157 -18.95 4.87 24.66
N LEU A 158 -19.27 3.66 25.11
CA LEU A 158 -18.78 2.40 24.54
C LEU A 158 -19.14 2.26 23.06
N PHE A 159 -20.38 2.59 22.68
CA PHE A 159 -20.81 2.55 21.29
C PHE A 159 -19.93 3.46 20.41
N TRP A 160 -19.73 4.72 20.80
CA TRP A 160 -18.89 5.64 20.04
C TRP A 160 -17.42 5.23 20.02
N ILE A 161 -16.90 4.73 21.14
CA ILE A 161 -15.55 4.18 21.23
C ILE A 161 -15.34 3.05 20.20
N VAL A 162 -16.27 2.11 20.12
CA VAL A 162 -16.19 1.00 19.16
C VAL A 162 -16.28 1.52 17.73
N VAL A 163 -17.15 2.49 17.45
CA VAL A 163 -17.26 3.12 16.12
C VAL A 163 -15.94 3.80 15.73
N PHE A 164 -15.34 4.58 16.62
CA PHE A 164 -14.04 5.23 16.35
C PHE A 164 -12.93 4.20 16.16
N LEU A 165 -12.92 3.13 16.95
CA LEU A 165 -11.93 2.07 16.83
C LEU A 165 -12.04 1.32 15.49
N LEU A 166 -13.26 1.01 15.05
CA LEU A 166 -13.50 0.41 13.73
C LEU A 166 -13.07 1.34 12.61
N LEU A 167 -13.33 2.64 12.76
CA LEU A 167 -12.89 3.65 11.79
C LEU A 167 -11.37 3.73 11.70
N THR A 168 -10.64 3.70 12.82
CA THR A 168 -9.16 3.74 12.79
C THR A 168 -8.56 2.45 12.21
N PHE A 169 -9.14 1.29 12.50
CA PHE A 169 -8.74 0.03 11.87
C PHE A 169 -9.02 0.04 10.35
N TYR A 170 -10.16 0.59 9.93
CA TYR A 170 -10.46 0.78 8.52
C TYR A 170 -9.42 1.69 7.84
N CYS A 171 -9.05 2.80 8.47
CA CYS A 171 -7.98 3.67 7.96
C CYS A 171 -6.64 2.93 7.83
N ALA A 172 -6.25 2.13 8.83
CA ALA A 172 -5.03 1.32 8.77
C ALA A 172 -5.07 0.30 7.61
N TYR A 173 -6.22 -0.36 7.41
CA TYR A 173 -6.43 -1.30 6.32
C TYR A 173 -6.39 -0.63 4.93
N ILE A 174 -6.93 0.59 4.79
CA ILE A 174 -6.85 1.36 3.54
C ILE A 174 -5.40 1.74 3.21
N VAL A 175 -4.63 2.21 4.20
CA VAL A 175 -3.20 2.52 3.99
C VAL A 175 -2.41 1.25 3.65
N TRP A 176 -2.72 0.13 4.30
CA TRP A 176 -2.10 -1.16 3.96
C TRP A 176 -2.46 -1.61 2.53
N SER A 177 -3.72 -1.48 2.12
CA SER A 177 -4.16 -1.77 0.76
C SER A 177 -3.43 -0.90 -0.27
N ALA A 178 -3.15 0.37 0.07
CA ALA A 178 -2.39 1.27 -0.79
C ALA A 178 -0.92 0.87 -0.90
N ALA A 179 -0.33 0.34 0.17
CA ALA A 179 1.01 -0.21 0.11
C ALA A 179 1.06 -1.43 -0.83
N GLU A 180 0.03 -2.29 -0.79
CA GLU A 180 -0.07 -3.47 -1.65
C GLU A 180 -0.30 -3.10 -3.12
N GLU A 181 -1.13 -2.09 -3.41
CA GLU A 181 -1.30 -1.57 -4.78
C GLU A 181 0.03 -1.03 -5.34
N VAL A 182 0.78 -0.30 -4.53
CA VAL A 182 2.11 0.21 -4.91
C VAL A 182 3.12 -0.91 -5.12
N HIS A 183 3.06 -1.97 -4.30
CA HIS A 183 3.91 -3.15 -4.44
C HIS A 183 3.70 -3.86 -5.79
N VAL A 184 2.43 -4.06 -6.18
CA VAL A 184 2.09 -4.70 -7.45
C VAL A 184 2.43 -3.80 -8.65
N ALA A 185 2.24 -2.49 -8.52
CA ALA A 185 2.44 -1.52 -9.59
C ALA A 185 3.88 -0.94 -9.65
N PHE A 186 4.90 -1.70 -9.25
CA PHE A 186 6.27 -1.21 -9.06
C PHE A 186 6.91 -0.63 -10.33
N PHE A 187 6.43 -1.00 -11.53
CA PHE A 187 6.95 -0.50 -12.81
C PHE A 187 5.85 0.11 -13.70
N PRO A 188 5.34 1.32 -13.37
CA PRO A 188 4.30 1.96 -14.17
C PRO A 188 4.81 2.33 -15.58
N GLU A 189 6.08 2.70 -15.70
CA GLU A 189 6.71 2.97 -16.99
C GLU A 189 6.83 1.70 -17.83
N LEU A 190 7.23 0.58 -17.22
CA LEU A 190 7.32 -0.71 -17.91
C LEU A 190 5.94 -1.17 -18.40
N GLU A 191 4.89 -1.02 -17.59
CA GLU A 191 3.52 -1.28 -18.03
C GLU A 191 3.14 -0.42 -19.24
N GLN A 192 3.49 0.87 -19.22
CA GLN A 192 3.20 1.75 -20.35
C GLN A 192 3.96 1.32 -21.61
N HIS A 193 5.24 0.94 -21.47
CA HIS A 193 6.04 0.43 -22.57
C HIS A 193 5.49 -0.90 -23.11
N LEU A 194 5.13 -1.84 -22.25
CA LEU A 194 4.49 -3.10 -22.63
C LEU A 194 3.18 -2.85 -23.38
N ARG A 195 2.31 -1.95 -22.90
CA ARG A 195 1.07 -1.59 -23.60
C ARG A 195 1.33 -0.96 -24.97
N ARG A 196 2.38 -0.15 -25.11
CA ARG A 196 2.78 0.40 -26.42
C ARG A 196 3.23 -0.71 -27.37
N LEU A 197 4.08 -1.62 -26.91
CA LEU A 197 4.56 -2.76 -27.70
C LEU A 197 3.41 -3.69 -28.11
N GLU A 198 2.45 -3.96 -27.23
CA GLU A 198 1.26 -4.74 -27.56
C GLU A 198 0.38 -4.05 -28.63
N ALA A 199 0.25 -2.72 -28.57
CA ALA A 199 -0.49 -1.96 -29.56
C ALA A 199 0.21 -2.00 -30.93
N GLU A 200 1.55 -1.89 -30.97
CA GLU A 200 2.34 -2.02 -32.19
C GLU A 200 2.27 -3.43 -32.78
N ARG A 201 2.41 -4.47 -31.94
CA ARG A 201 2.24 -5.87 -32.36
C ARG A 201 0.86 -6.11 -32.98
N LYS A 202 -0.22 -5.60 -32.36
CA LYS A 202 -1.59 -5.73 -32.89
C LYS A 202 -1.76 -5.03 -34.24
N LYS A 203 -1.16 -3.86 -34.42
CA LYS A 203 -1.15 -3.14 -35.71
C LYS A 203 -0.39 -3.93 -36.78
N GLY A 204 0.80 -4.44 -36.45
CA GLY A 204 1.58 -5.28 -37.36
C GLY A 204 0.83 -6.54 -37.79
N LEU A 205 0.19 -7.23 -36.84
CA LEU A 205 -0.66 -8.39 -37.12
C LEU A 205 -1.87 -8.05 -38.02
N ALA A 206 -2.52 -6.90 -37.79
CA ALA A 206 -3.63 -6.45 -38.62
C ALA A 206 -3.19 -6.08 -40.05
N ALA A 207 -2.04 -5.41 -40.20
CA ALA A 207 -1.46 -5.08 -41.51
C ALA A 207 -1.08 -6.36 -42.29
N LEU A 208 -0.44 -7.32 -41.61
CA LEU A 208 -0.13 -8.65 -42.17
C LEU A 208 -1.40 -9.39 -42.60
N ALA A 209 -2.46 -9.32 -41.81
CA ALA A 209 -3.76 -9.94 -42.14
C ALA A 209 -4.44 -9.27 -43.35
N ALA A 210 -4.32 -7.94 -43.49
CA ALA A 210 -4.87 -7.21 -44.63
C ALA A 210 -4.09 -7.49 -45.94
N GLN A 211 -2.77 -7.65 -45.85
CA GLN A 211 -1.92 -7.92 -47.01
C GLN A 211 -2.09 -9.37 -47.52
N LYS A 212 -2.33 -10.32 -46.62
CA LYS A 212 -2.47 -11.75 -46.95
C LYS A 212 -3.93 -12.17 -46.91
N GLY A 213 -4.65 -11.94 -48.02
CA GLY A 213 -5.98 -12.51 -48.31
C GLY A 213 -5.99 -14.04 -48.50
N ASP A 214 -5.00 -14.77 -47.98
CA ASP A 214 -4.79 -16.19 -48.20
C ASP A 214 -4.92 -16.97 -46.88
N ALA A 215 -6.01 -17.74 -46.76
CA ALA A 215 -6.43 -18.45 -45.55
C ALA A 215 -5.39 -19.46 -45.00
N THR A 216 -4.40 -19.82 -45.82
CA THR A 216 -3.41 -20.86 -45.54
C THR A 216 -2.36 -20.42 -44.51
N LEU A 217 -2.08 -19.12 -44.41
CA LEU A 217 -1.03 -18.58 -43.53
C LEU A 217 -1.52 -18.34 -42.09
N LYS A 218 -2.83 -18.13 -41.92
CA LYS A 218 -3.48 -17.97 -40.61
C LYS A 218 -3.30 -19.21 -39.73
N LYS A 219 -3.32 -20.39 -40.33
CA LYS A 219 -3.05 -21.67 -39.62
C LYS A 219 -1.61 -21.75 -39.13
N LYS A 220 -0.62 -21.32 -39.93
CA LYS A 220 0.81 -21.40 -39.56
C LYS A 220 1.17 -20.45 -38.43
N PHE A 221 0.66 -19.22 -38.44
CA PHE A 221 0.90 -18.28 -37.34
C PHE A 221 0.20 -18.71 -36.05
N ALA A 222 -1.04 -19.21 -36.12
CA ALA A 222 -1.73 -19.71 -34.93
C ALA A 222 -0.99 -20.88 -34.26
N THR A 223 -0.37 -21.78 -35.03
CA THR A 223 0.46 -22.85 -34.44
C THR A 223 1.80 -22.36 -33.90
N LYS A 224 2.40 -21.32 -34.50
CA LYS A 224 3.68 -20.77 -34.01
C LYS A 224 3.49 -19.99 -32.71
N GLU A 225 2.48 -19.11 -32.66
CA GLU A 225 2.17 -18.32 -31.45
C GLU A 225 1.82 -19.23 -30.27
N MET A 226 1.13 -20.36 -30.51
CA MET A 226 0.81 -21.34 -29.48
C MET A 226 2.03 -22.17 -29.02
N SER A 227 3.04 -22.32 -29.88
CA SER A 227 4.32 -22.98 -29.52
C SER A 227 5.19 -22.06 -28.68
N ASP A 228 5.32 -20.79 -29.10
CA ASP A 228 6.16 -19.80 -28.43
C ASP A 228 5.60 -19.45 -27.04
N GLU A 229 4.27 -19.35 -26.90
CA GLU A 229 3.61 -19.17 -25.59
C GLU A 229 3.85 -20.37 -24.66
N ALA A 230 3.78 -21.61 -25.19
CA ALA A 230 4.03 -22.81 -24.41
C ALA A 230 5.50 -22.93 -23.97
N GLU A 231 6.44 -22.49 -24.79
CA GLU A 231 7.86 -22.44 -24.45
C GLU A 231 8.15 -21.36 -23.41
N PHE A 232 7.57 -20.17 -23.57
CA PHE A 232 7.70 -19.08 -22.60
C PHE A 232 7.13 -19.48 -21.23
N GLN A 233 5.95 -20.10 -21.19
CA GLN A 233 5.36 -20.62 -19.95
C GLN A 233 6.24 -21.68 -19.29
N ARG A 234 6.91 -22.55 -20.08
CA ARG A 234 7.88 -23.52 -19.54
C ARG A 234 9.13 -22.84 -18.97
N LYS A 235 9.65 -21.80 -19.63
CA LYS A 235 10.81 -21.02 -19.12
C LYS A 235 10.45 -20.30 -17.81
N MET A 236 9.31 -19.62 -17.77
CA MET A 236 8.82 -18.95 -16.55
C MET A 236 8.58 -19.91 -15.39
N ALA A 237 8.03 -21.10 -15.66
CA ALA A 237 7.86 -22.14 -14.64
C ALA A 237 9.20 -22.68 -14.09
N ARG A 238 10.27 -22.72 -14.90
CA ARG A 238 11.63 -23.05 -14.40
C ARG A 238 12.19 -21.94 -13.52
N LEU A 239 12.01 -20.68 -13.90
CA LEU A 239 12.48 -19.53 -13.13
C LEU A 239 11.77 -19.42 -11.77
N GLN A 240 10.48 -19.73 -11.70
CA GLN A 240 9.73 -19.73 -10.44
C GLN A 240 10.18 -20.83 -9.44
N GLY A 241 10.89 -21.85 -9.89
CA GLY A 241 11.45 -22.90 -9.02
C GLY A 241 12.85 -22.62 -8.47
N ILE A 242 13.51 -21.56 -8.95
CA ILE A 242 14.90 -21.24 -8.60
C ILE A 242 14.89 -20.18 -7.49
N THR A 243 15.10 -20.62 -6.24
CA THR A 243 15.10 -19.74 -5.05
C THR A 243 16.44 -19.08 -4.76
N ASP A 244 17.48 -19.48 -5.50
CA ASP A 244 18.88 -19.14 -5.24
C ASP A 244 19.42 -18.20 -6.32
N PHE A 245 19.85 -17.00 -5.92
CA PHE A 245 20.32 -15.95 -6.84
C PHE A 245 21.55 -16.40 -7.65
N GLU A 246 22.36 -17.31 -7.09
CA GLU A 246 23.54 -17.86 -7.76
C GLU A 246 23.17 -18.77 -8.94
N GLN A 247 22.00 -19.40 -8.90
CA GLN A 247 21.47 -20.15 -10.05
C GLN A 247 20.85 -19.24 -11.10
N ILE A 248 20.23 -18.13 -10.71
CA ILE A 248 19.71 -17.14 -11.66
C ILE A 248 20.87 -16.53 -12.47
N ALA A 249 21.98 -16.18 -11.82
CA ALA A 249 23.16 -15.67 -12.51
C ALA A 249 23.75 -16.66 -13.53
N LYS A 250 23.79 -17.96 -13.20
CA LYS A 250 24.25 -19.01 -14.13
C LYS A 250 23.34 -19.22 -15.34
N VAL A 251 22.02 -19.10 -15.15
CA VAL A 251 21.07 -19.22 -16.26
C VAL A 251 21.17 -18.01 -17.19
N ILE A 252 21.44 -16.82 -16.64
CA ILE A 252 21.67 -15.61 -17.45
C ILE A 252 22.99 -15.72 -18.23
N ASP A 253 24.07 -16.19 -17.60
CA ASP A 253 25.35 -16.45 -18.29
C ASP A 253 25.21 -17.50 -19.41
N GLU A 254 24.40 -18.56 -19.22
CA GLU A 254 24.14 -19.55 -20.28
C GLU A 254 23.29 -19.01 -21.44
N GLU A 255 22.55 -17.91 -21.24
CA GLU A 255 21.70 -17.30 -22.27
C GLU A 255 22.47 -16.27 -23.13
N GLU A 256 23.62 -15.76 -22.64
CA GLU A 256 24.52 -14.86 -23.39
C GLU A 256 25.30 -15.61 -24.49
N ASP A 257 25.44 -16.94 -24.38
CA ASP A 257 26.03 -17.79 -25.44
C ASP A 257 25.04 -18.13 -26.59
N LEU A 258 23.80 -17.63 -26.54
CA LEU A 258 22.77 -17.87 -27.57
C LEU A 258 22.64 -16.71 -28.59
N GLU A 259 23.67 -15.90 -28.76
CA GLU A 259 23.72 -14.79 -29.73
C GLU A 259 24.19 -15.18 -31.15
N ASP A 260 24.34 -16.47 -31.45
CA ASP A 260 24.52 -16.97 -32.83
C ASP A 260 23.16 -17.15 -33.53
N ILE A 261 22.38 -16.07 -33.63
CA ILE A 261 21.27 -16.00 -34.60
C ILE A 261 21.89 -15.62 -35.95
N PRO A 262 21.76 -16.45 -37.00
CA PRO A 262 22.36 -16.16 -38.29
C PRO A 262 21.85 -14.82 -38.85
N ASP A 263 22.78 -13.91 -39.12
CA ASP A 263 22.61 -12.54 -39.61
C ASP A 263 21.74 -12.40 -40.90
N GLU A 264 21.40 -13.50 -41.58
CA GLU A 264 20.65 -13.46 -42.84
C GLU A 264 19.18 -12.99 -42.68
N ASP A 265 18.56 -13.18 -41.51
CA ASP A 265 17.16 -12.78 -41.29
C ASP A 265 17.01 -11.35 -40.74
N ALA A 266 18.00 -10.83 -40.00
CA ALA A 266 17.98 -9.47 -39.45
C ALA A 266 18.12 -8.40 -40.55
N VAL A 267 18.95 -8.65 -41.56
CA VAL A 267 19.14 -7.76 -42.71
C VAL A 267 17.88 -7.69 -43.59
N THR A 268 17.13 -8.79 -43.69
CA THR A 268 15.89 -8.84 -44.49
C THR A 268 14.76 -8.05 -43.82
N ILE A 269 14.66 -8.10 -42.49
CA ILE A 269 13.67 -7.30 -41.74
C ILE A 269 14.05 -5.81 -41.74
N ALA A 270 15.33 -5.47 -41.57
CA ALA A 270 15.78 -4.07 -41.64
C ALA A 270 15.56 -3.43 -43.02
N ARG A 271 15.70 -4.21 -44.12
CA ARG A 271 15.37 -3.73 -45.48
C ARG A 271 13.89 -3.45 -45.67
N LEU A 272 13.01 -4.28 -45.10
CA LEU A 272 11.56 -4.10 -45.21
C LEU A 272 11.03 -2.92 -44.38
N VAL A 273 11.73 -2.54 -43.29
CA VAL A 273 11.36 -1.37 -42.48
C VAL A 273 11.97 -0.06 -43.03
N GLY A 274 13.10 -0.12 -43.74
CA GLY A 274 13.78 1.07 -44.29
C GLY A 274 13.15 1.67 -45.56
N GLU A 275 12.40 0.90 -46.35
CA GLU A 275 11.80 1.41 -47.61
C GLU A 275 10.52 2.24 -47.41
N ASP A 276 9.83 2.14 -46.27
CA ASP A 276 8.52 2.80 -46.07
C ASP A 276 8.63 4.26 -45.57
N GLN A 277 9.82 4.74 -45.20
CA GLN A 277 10.01 6.11 -44.67
C GLN A 277 10.40 7.18 -45.71
N THR A 278 10.59 6.82 -46.98
CA THR A 278 11.00 7.81 -48.02
C THR A 278 9.83 8.38 -48.84
N MET A 279 8.58 8.04 -48.51
CA MET A 279 7.41 8.47 -49.30
C MET A 279 6.41 9.31 -48.48
N GLN A 280 6.89 10.22 -47.62
CA GLN A 280 6.10 11.37 -47.12
C GLN A 280 7.00 12.59 -46.93
N VAL A 281 7.22 13.33 -48.02
CA VAL A 281 7.59 14.76 -48.02
C VAL A 281 6.63 15.47 -48.96
#